data_AF-I7K7S8-F1
#
_entry.id   AF-I7K7S8-F1
#
_cell.length_a   1.000
_cell.length_b   1.000
_cell.length_c   1.000
_cell.angle_alpha   90.00
_cell.angle_beta   90.00
_cell.angle_gamma   90.00
#
_symmetry.space_group_name_H-M   'P 1'
#
loop_
_entity.id
_entity.type
_entity.pdbx_description
1 polymer ?
#
loop_
_entity_poly.entity_id
_entity_poly.type
_entity_poly.pdbx_seq_one_letter_code
_entity_poly.pdbx_strand_id
1 'polypeptide(L)'
;MYCIKYPGDLDKDGYPVIGNKRVIGSIVTKNIGRQIQDDECIYRICNRKDCMNPNHLKVVNKKESKRNLPLKQQYTTLELTKENIYLVKYLNAKGERKEDICNFIKVKFEGSNHEIALPDEIFNLIIKCKMWEDIDMENKEKVEALIKLDKYFDDENKCIEVDFQDGYAYPYVYDKNKKVFAHRYVFTTDNDEKMLEGKVIMHKCDNPRCVRPSHLELGTQKDNIEDKVKKNRQYRYWDLDKYIDKIIYLKDIEGKSFENISKEISSIIGKKVDKKTIMNRYYKNKKFHFKKITQKEIVLDNIDKILIYRNDYGYSYRKIGILLSKEKGISKAIPGQLIKEVYIKEMGKRGLKIPETQTKMDLIIKNKSEVQNLIQDGISLREIARRLSEKLKFKVNHTQIKRVLMQDYS
;
A
#
# COMPACT_ATOMS: atom_id res chain seq x y z
N MET A 1 39.16 -2.21 -15.04
CA MET A 1 40.45 -1.50 -15.18
C MET A 1 40.15 -0.05 -15.54
N TYR A 2 40.53 0.91 -14.70
CA TYR A 2 40.10 2.31 -14.84
C TYR A 2 41.17 3.16 -15.55
N CYS A 3 40.75 4.15 -16.34
CA CYS A 3 41.66 5.14 -16.91
C CYS A 3 42.19 6.07 -15.80
N ILE A 4 43.47 6.43 -15.88
CA ILE A 4 44.09 7.42 -14.99
C ILE A 4 44.22 8.70 -15.80
N LYS A 5 43.48 9.75 -15.44
CA LYS A 5 43.53 11.05 -16.11
C LYS A 5 44.85 11.74 -15.81
N TYR A 6 45.50 12.32 -16.82
CA TYR A 6 46.63 13.20 -16.60
C TYR A 6 46.17 14.50 -15.89
N PRO A 7 46.78 14.88 -14.76
CA PRO A 7 46.34 16.05 -14.00
C PRO A 7 46.87 17.39 -14.54
N GLY A 8 47.79 17.38 -15.50
CA GLY A 8 48.43 18.58 -16.05
C GLY A 8 47.85 19.04 -17.39
N ASP A 9 48.56 19.97 -18.03
CA ASP A 9 48.12 20.60 -19.27
C ASP A 9 48.06 19.63 -20.46
N LEU A 10 47.14 19.90 -21.37
CA LEU A 10 46.99 19.19 -22.64
C LEU A 10 47.34 20.11 -23.81
N ASP A 11 47.92 19.55 -24.88
CA ASP A 11 48.08 20.28 -26.13
C ASP A 11 46.75 20.44 -26.88
N LYS A 12 46.78 21.21 -27.97
CA LYS A 12 45.61 21.45 -28.86
C LYS A 12 44.97 20.17 -29.42
N ASP A 13 45.72 19.06 -29.47
CA ASP A 13 45.24 17.78 -29.98
C ASP A 13 44.71 16.87 -28.85
N GLY A 14 44.78 17.33 -27.59
CA GLY A 14 44.30 16.64 -26.39
C GLY A 14 45.32 15.73 -25.72
N TYR A 15 46.62 15.86 -26.01
CA TYR A 15 47.67 15.01 -25.44
C TYR A 15 48.36 15.67 -24.23
N PRO A 16 48.68 14.91 -23.17
CA PRO A 16 49.42 15.37 -22.01
C PRO A 16 50.76 16.02 -22.35
N VAL A 17 50.98 17.23 -21.81
CA VAL A 17 52.23 17.99 -21.95
C VAL A 17 52.78 18.47 -20.61
N ILE A 18 54.09 18.76 -20.59
CA ILE A 18 54.73 19.63 -19.61
C ILE A 18 55.47 20.70 -20.41
N GLY A 19 55.05 21.95 -20.29
CA GLY A 19 55.44 23.02 -21.22
C GLY A 19 55.00 22.67 -22.65
N ASN A 20 55.93 22.70 -23.60
CA ASN A 20 55.64 22.40 -25.02
C ASN A 20 55.94 20.95 -25.44
N LYS A 21 56.20 20.03 -24.50
CA LYS A 21 56.60 18.65 -24.81
C LYS A 21 55.55 17.63 -24.35
N ARG A 22 55.16 16.71 -25.24
CA ARG A 22 54.29 15.57 -24.92
C ARG A 22 54.99 14.62 -23.94
N VAL A 23 54.34 14.31 -22.81
CA VAL A 23 54.95 13.52 -21.72
C VAL A 23 54.76 12.02 -21.84
N ILE A 24 53.86 11.55 -22.71
CA ILE A 24 53.56 10.12 -22.77
C ILE A 24 54.74 9.27 -23.23
N GLY A 25 55.59 9.81 -24.11
CA GLY A 25 56.84 9.18 -24.53
C GLY A 25 57.74 8.84 -23.34
N SER A 26 57.92 9.81 -22.44
CA SER A 26 58.76 9.66 -21.26
C SER A 26 58.19 8.66 -20.26
N ILE A 27 56.88 8.61 -20.09
CA ILE A 27 56.21 7.67 -19.16
C ILE A 27 56.31 6.24 -19.66
N VAL A 28 56.01 6.01 -20.95
CA VAL A 28 56.09 4.67 -21.53
C VAL A 28 57.53 4.18 -21.53
N THR A 29 58.51 5.02 -21.91
CA THR A 29 59.94 4.71 -21.86
C THR A 29 60.40 4.31 -20.45
N LYS A 30 59.94 5.03 -19.42
CA LYS A 30 60.24 4.71 -18.02
C LYS A 30 59.59 3.40 -17.56
N ASN A 31 58.40 3.08 -18.07
CA ASN A 31 57.68 1.86 -17.71
C ASN A 31 58.25 0.60 -18.40
N ILE A 32 58.68 0.70 -19.66
CA ILE A 32 59.26 -0.43 -20.41
C ILE A 32 60.77 -0.56 -20.24
N GLY A 33 61.44 0.41 -19.61
CA GLY A 33 62.87 0.39 -19.34
C GLY A 33 63.78 0.59 -20.57
N ARG A 34 63.23 1.01 -21.71
CA ARG A 34 63.98 1.28 -22.95
C ARG A 34 63.37 2.42 -23.75
N GLN A 35 64.18 3.04 -24.61
CA GLN A 35 63.71 4.03 -25.59
C GLN A 35 62.81 3.36 -26.64
N ILE A 36 61.87 4.14 -27.18
CA ILE A 36 60.98 3.74 -28.28
C ILE A 36 61.77 3.88 -29.59
N GLN A 37 61.75 2.84 -30.42
CA GLN A 37 62.50 2.82 -31.69
C GLN A 37 61.81 3.62 -32.79
N ASP A 38 62.55 3.97 -33.86
CA ASP A 38 62.05 4.83 -34.94
C ASP A 38 60.88 4.22 -35.73
N ASP A 39 60.74 2.90 -35.73
CA ASP A 39 59.63 2.18 -36.37
C ASP A 39 58.50 1.82 -35.38
N GLU A 40 58.61 2.26 -34.13
CA GLU A 40 57.62 2.02 -33.07
C GLU A 40 56.82 3.28 -32.74
N CYS A 41 55.61 3.08 -32.21
CA CYS A 41 54.80 4.17 -31.65
C CYS A 41 54.01 3.70 -30.43
N ILE A 42 53.56 4.66 -29.63
CA ILE A 42 52.70 4.38 -28.48
C ILE A 42 51.26 4.28 -28.97
N TYR A 43 50.70 3.09 -28.88
CA TYR A 43 49.29 2.82 -29.09
C TYR A 43 48.55 2.85 -27.75
N ARG A 44 47.43 3.57 -27.71
CA ARG A 44 46.53 3.57 -26.57
C ARG A 44 45.41 2.57 -26.83
N ILE A 45 45.24 1.63 -25.91
CA ILE A 45 44.14 0.66 -25.96
C ILE A 45 42.81 1.35 -25.58
N CYS A 46 42.89 2.39 -24.75
CA CYS A 46 41.73 3.22 -24.41
C CYS A 46 41.61 4.42 -25.37
N ASN A 47 40.39 4.92 -25.58
CA ASN A 47 40.13 6.05 -26.47
C ASN A 47 40.41 7.44 -25.84
N ARG A 48 40.98 7.48 -24.63
CA ARG A 48 41.31 8.70 -23.88
C ARG A 48 42.71 9.20 -24.23
N LYS A 49 42.78 10.38 -24.87
CA LYS A 49 44.06 10.99 -25.23
C LYS A 49 44.86 11.51 -24.04
N ASP A 50 44.23 11.69 -22.90
CA ASP A 50 44.80 12.16 -21.63
C ASP A 50 45.07 11.02 -20.64
N CYS A 51 44.85 9.76 -21.03
CA CYS A 51 45.05 8.61 -20.14
C CYS A 51 46.54 8.30 -19.95
N MET A 52 46.91 8.12 -18.67
CA MET A 52 48.25 7.80 -18.19
C MET A 52 48.35 6.43 -17.53
N ASN A 53 47.28 5.61 -17.57
CA ASN A 53 47.35 4.26 -17.04
C ASN A 53 48.35 3.43 -17.87
N PRO A 54 49.46 2.95 -17.28
CA PRO A 54 50.47 2.21 -18.03
C PRO A 54 49.94 0.94 -18.69
N ASN A 55 48.92 0.29 -18.10
CA ASN A 55 48.27 -0.89 -18.67
C ASN A 55 47.46 -0.59 -19.94
N HIS A 56 47.14 0.68 -20.21
CA HIS A 56 46.42 1.11 -21.41
C HIS A 56 47.37 1.61 -22.52
N LEU A 57 48.68 1.57 -22.28
CA LEU A 57 49.70 2.06 -23.21
C LEU A 57 50.55 0.88 -23.68
N LYS A 58 50.61 0.67 -24.99
CA LYS A 58 51.45 -0.36 -25.61
C LYS A 58 52.39 0.28 -26.62
N VAL A 59 53.62 -0.22 -26.67
CA VAL A 59 54.51 0.07 -27.80
C VAL A 59 54.18 -0.95 -28.89
N VAL A 60 53.88 -0.46 -30.09
CA VAL A 60 53.56 -1.29 -31.25
C VAL A 60 54.37 -0.79 -32.45
N ASN A 61 54.57 -1.65 -33.45
CA ASN A 61 55.17 -1.22 -34.70
C ASN A 61 54.24 -0.21 -35.41
N LYS A 62 54.79 0.85 -36.03
CA LYS A 62 54.02 1.87 -36.78
C LYS A 62 53.16 1.26 -37.89
N LYS A 63 53.60 0.15 -38.51
CA LYS A 63 52.79 -0.61 -39.49
C LYS A 63 51.64 -1.38 -38.83
N GLU A 64 51.84 -1.90 -37.62
CA GLU A 64 50.80 -2.54 -36.82
C GLU A 64 49.79 -1.54 -36.26
N SER A 65 50.21 -0.35 -35.82
CA SER A 65 49.30 0.68 -35.32
C SER A 65 48.25 1.12 -36.35
N LYS A 66 48.60 1.09 -37.64
CA LYS A 66 47.65 1.36 -38.73
C LYS A 66 46.68 0.20 -38.98
N ARG A 67 47.09 -1.04 -38.67
CA ARG A 67 46.26 -2.26 -38.79
C ARG A 67 45.39 -2.50 -37.55
N ASN A 68 45.86 -2.07 -36.38
CA ASN A 68 45.19 -2.12 -35.08
C ASN A 68 44.33 -0.87 -34.84
N LEU A 69 43.57 -0.43 -35.85
CA LEU A 69 42.24 0.14 -35.55
C LEU A 69 41.49 -0.93 -34.74
N PRO A 70 40.75 -0.53 -33.69
CA PRO A 70 40.36 -1.40 -32.58
C PRO A 70 39.90 -2.77 -33.08
N LEU A 71 40.50 -3.82 -32.50
CA LEU A 71 40.17 -5.23 -32.68
C LEU A 71 38.72 -5.38 -33.16
N LYS A 72 38.54 -6.03 -34.32
CA LYS A 72 37.28 -6.64 -34.72
C LYS A 72 36.83 -7.57 -33.59
N GLN A 73 36.17 -7.05 -32.56
CA GLN A 73 35.23 -7.84 -31.77
C GLN A 73 34.20 -8.34 -32.77
N GLN A 74 33.84 -9.62 -32.73
CA GLN A 74 32.75 -10.12 -33.56
C GLN A 74 31.50 -9.31 -33.21
N TYR A 75 31.05 -8.48 -34.15
CA TYR A 75 29.90 -7.61 -33.98
C TYR A 75 28.65 -8.36 -34.40
N THR A 76 27.64 -8.39 -33.55
CA THR A 76 26.32 -8.94 -33.88
C THR A 76 25.56 -7.89 -34.71
N THR A 77 25.37 -8.12 -36.01
CA THR A 77 24.72 -7.15 -36.91
C THR A 77 23.26 -6.89 -36.52
N LEU A 78 22.94 -5.62 -36.28
CA LEU A 78 21.63 -5.15 -35.79
C LEU A 78 20.87 -4.47 -36.93
N GLU A 79 19.83 -5.11 -37.46
CA GLU A 79 18.96 -4.55 -38.50
C GLU A 79 17.92 -3.63 -37.87
N LEU A 80 18.00 -2.35 -38.20
CA LEU A 80 17.08 -1.32 -37.75
C LEU A 80 16.35 -0.68 -38.94
N THR A 81 15.03 -0.55 -38.83
CA THR A 81 14.10 0.08 -39.81
C THR A 81 14.33 1.59 -40.00
N LYS A 82 13.69 2.22 -40.99
CA LYS A 82 13.86 3.64 -41.36
C LYS A 82 13.61 4.62 -40.19
N GLU A 83 12.72 4.29 -39.28
CA GLU A 83 12.39 5.12 -38.11
C GLU A 83 13.61 5.23 -37.14
N ASN A 84 14.42 4.17 -37.06
CA ASN A 84 15.61 4.12 -36.22
C ASN A 84 16.78 5.02 -36.71
N ILE A 85 16.76 5.40 -38.00
CA ILE A 85 17.73 6.35 -38.56
C ILE A 85 17.52 7.75 -37.97
N TYR A 86 16.27 8.13 -37.70
CA TYR A 86 15.94 9.43 -37.11
C TYR A 86 16.35 9.50 -35.63
N LEU A 87 16.13 8.41 -34.88
CA LEU A 87 16.54 8.27 -33.49
C LEU A 87 18.05 8.45 -33.31
N VAL A 88 18.86 7.75 -34.11
CA VAL A 88 20.33 7.84 -34.04
C VAL A 88 20.85 9.21 -34.51
N LYS A 89 20.22 9.80 -35.52
CA LYS A 89 20.55 11.17 -35.98
C LYS A 89 20.21 12.23 -34.93
N TYR A 90 19.07 12.12 -34.26
CA TYR A 90 18.65 13.03 -33.19
C TYR A 90 19.59 12.95 -31.98
N LEU A 91 19.95 11.74 -31.55
CA LEU A 91 20.88 11.51 -30.44
C LEU A 91 22.30 12.01 -30.75
N ASN A 92 22.77 11.88 -32.00
CA ASN A 92 24.04 12.48 -32.44
C ASN A 92 23.97 14.00 -32.55
N ALA A 93 22.82 14.58 -32.91
CA ALA A 93 22.65 16.02 -33.13
C ALA A 93 22.52 16.83 -31.82
N LYS A 94 22.00 16.24 -30.75
CA LYS A 94 21.83 16.88 -29.43
C LYS A 94 22.95 16.58 -28.43
N GLY A 95 24.08 16.05 -28.86
CA GLY A 95 25.19 15.67 -27.99
C GLY A 95 25.69 16.82 -27.09
N GLU A 96 25.15 16.91 -25.88
CA GLU A 96 25.98 17.27 -24.72
C GLU A 96 27.16 16.31 -24.73
N ARG A 97 28.36 16.84 -24.97
CA ARG A 97 29.61 16.13 -24.79
C ARG A 97 29.73 15.74 -23.32
N LYS A 98 29.22 14.56 -22.94
CA LYS A 98 29.53 13.90 -21.66
C LYS A 98 30.47 12.74 -21.93
N GLU A 99 31.62 12.81 -21.27
CA GLU A 99 32.93 12.32 -21.70
C GLU A 99 33.25 10.86 -21.34
N ASP A 100 32.28 9.97 -21.12
CA ASP A 100 32.56 8.72 -20.37
C ASP A 100 32.19 7.37 -21.01
N ILE A 101 31.87 7.27 -22.31
CA ILE A 101 31.34 6.00 -22.84
C ILE A 101 32.40 5.10 -23.49
N CYS A 102 32.73 3.97 -22.85
CA CYS A 102 33.87 3.12 -23.23
C CYS A 102 33.56 1.83 -24.03
N ASN A 103 32.34 1.62 -24.50
CA ASN A 103 32.02 0.50 -25.40
C ASN A 103 31.07 0.98 -26.50
N PHE A 104 31.21 0.44 -27.71
CA PHE A 104 30.37 0.81 -28.86
C PHE A 104 29.82 -0.44 -29.55
N ILE A 105 28.52 -0.45 -29.86
CA ILE A 105 27.82 -1.46 -30.66
C ILE A 105 27.74 -0.97 -32.11
N LYS A 106 28.20 -1.77 -33.08
CA LYS A 106 28.01 -1.48 -34.50
C LYS A 106 26.63 -1.94 -34.99
N VAL A 107 25.88 -1.01 -35.56
CA VAL A 107 24.54 -1.20 -36.11
C VAL A 107 24.58 -1.03 -37.63
N LYS A 108 23.91 -1.91 -38.38
CA LYS A 108 23.87 -1.88 -39.85
C LYS A 108 22.43 -1.72 -40.32
N PHE A 109 22.16 -0.70 -41.13
CA PHE A 109 20.80 -0.44 -41.60
C PHE A 109 20.34 -1.45 -42.64
N GLU A 110 19.08 -1.85 -42.55
CA GLU A 110 18.43 -2.63 -43.59
C GLU A 110 18.38 -1.82 -44.89
N GLY A 111 18.87 -2.38 -45.99
CA GLY A 111 18.97 -1.69 -47.28
C GLY A 111 20.12 -0.68 -47.41
N SER A 112 21.06 -0.61 -46.46
CA SER A 112 22.25 0.26 -46.55
C SER A 112 23.55 -0.46 -46.17
N ASN A 113 24.65 -0.09 -46.83
CA ASN A 113 26.00 -0.57 -46.48
C ASN A 113 26.69 0.25 -45.37
N HIS A 114 26.00 1.21 -44.75
CA HIS A 114 26.57 2.06 -43.72
C HIS A 114 26.41 1.44 -42.32
N GLU A 115 27.51 1.40 -41.56
CA GLU A 115 27.56 0.96 -40.16
C GLU A 115 27.71 2.18 -39.24
N ILE A 116 26.97 2.23 -38.12
CA ILE A 116 27.13 3.27 -37.09
C ILE A 116 27.50 2.61 -35.76
N ALA A 117 28.47 3.19 -35.05
CA ALA A 117 28.87 2.79 -33.71
C ALA A 117 28.05 3.58 -32.66
N LEU A 118 27.22 2.89 -31.88
CA LEU A 118 26.45 3.44 -30.77
C LEU A 118 27.14 3.15 -29.44
N PRO A 119 27.37 4.16 -28.57
CA PRO A 119 27.93 3.91 -27.26
C PRO A 119 27.00 3.03 -26.37
N ASP A 120 27.55 2.08 -25.62
CA ASP A 120 26.80 1.16 -24.72
C ASP A 120 25.95 1.91 -23.70
N GLU A 121 26.36 3.09 -23.26
CA GLU A 121 25.56 3.90 -22.33
C GLU A 121 24.37 4.58 -23.02
N ILE A 122 24.49 4.94 -24.30
CA ILE A 122 23.35 5.40 -25.12
C ILE A 122 22.39 4.23 -25.36
N PHE A 123 22.93 3.05 -25.65
CA PHE A 123 22.15 1.81 -25.72
C PHE A 123 21.43 1.52 -24.39
N ASN A 124 22.15 1.58 -23.27
CA ASN A 124 21.58 1.41 -21.93
C ASN A 124 20.60 2.54 -21.53
N LEU A 125 20.74 3.75 -22.06
CA LEU A 125 19.80 4.87 -21.86
C LEU A 125 18.50 4.68 -22.65
N ILE A 126 18.61 4.19 -23.90
CA ILE A 126 17.47 3.73 -24.70
C ILE A 126 16.73 2.61 -23.94
N ILE A 127 17.47 1.66 -23.35
CA ILE A 127 16.92 0.55 -22.55
C ILE A 127 16.30 1.03 -21.23
N LYS A 128 16.94 1.95 -20.50
CA LYS A 128 16.44 2.48 -19.21
C LYS A 128 15.30 3.50 -19.36
N CYS A 129 14.77 3.67 -20.57
CA CYS A 129 13.50 4.35 -20.85
C CYS A 129 13.33 5.76 -20.27
N LYS A 130 14.38 6.60 -20.29
CA LYS A 130 14.25 8.02 -19.90
C LYS A 130 14.32 9.03 -21.04
N MET A 131 14.45 8.58 -22.30
CA MET A 131 14.64 9.45 -23.46
C MET A 131 13.49 9.38 -24.49
N TRP A 132 12.45 8.57 -24.24
CA TRP A 132 11.38 8.33 -25.20
C TRP A 132 10.50 9.55 -25.50
N GLU A 133 10.48 10.56 -24.63
CA GLU A 133 9.73 11.80 -24.84
C GLU A 133 10.37 12.69 -25.92
N ASP A 134 11.68 12.56 -26.10
CA ASP A 134 12.44 13.32 -27.09
C ASP A 134 12.46 12.67 -28.48
N ILE A 135 11.82 11.51 -28.61
CA ILE A 135 11.83 10.67 -29.80
C ILE A 135 10.41 10.60 -30.34
N ASP A 136 10.20 11.15 -31.53
CA ASP A 136 8.93 11.12 -32.25
C ASP A 136 8.65 9.71 -32.79
N MET A 137 8.18 8.84 -31.89
CA MET A 137 7.81 7.45 -32.14
C MET A 137 6.58 7.10 -31.32
N GLU A 138 5.69 6.30 -31.90
CA GLU A 138 4.57 5.69 -31.20
C GLU A 138 5.07 4.68 -30.16
N ASN A 139 4.31 4.50 -29.08
CA ASN A 139 4.62 3.50 -28.04
C ASN A 139 4.78 2.08 -28.61
N LYS A 140 4.07 1.77 -29.70
CA LYS A 140 4.19 0.50 -30.44
C LYS A 140 5.60 0.33 -31.01
N GLU A 141 6.10 1.32 -31.72
CA GLU A 141 7.41 1.31 -32.36
C GLU A 141 8.54 1.21 -31.31
N LYS A 142 8.36 1.88 -30.16
CA LYS A 142 9.28 1.80 -29.02
C LYS A 142 9.40 0.36 -28.48
N VAL A 143 8.26 -0.34 -28.35
CA VAL A 143 8.22 -1.75 -27.91
C VAL A 143 8.88 -2.67 -28.93
N GLU A 144 8.58 -2.52 -30.22
CA GLU A 144 9.18 -3.32 -31.29
C GLU A 144 10.70 -3.17 -31.36
N ALA A 145 11.19 -1.94 -31.21
CA ALA A 145 12.62 -1.67 -31.15
C ALA A 145 13.27 -2.43 -29.99
N LEU A 146 12.70 -2.35 -28.78
CA LEU A 146 13.24 -3.03 -27.60
C LEU A 146 13.29 -4.56 -27.72
N ILE A 147 12.28 -5.18 -28.33
CA ILE A 147 12.28 -6.65 -28.57
C ILE A 147 13.37 -7.03 -29.57
N LYS A 148 13.54 -6.28 -30.65
CA LYS A 148 14.61 -6.53 -31.65
C LYS A 148 16.01 -6.41 -31.04
N LEU A 149 16.14 -5.62 -29.97
CA LEU A 149 17.35 -5.48 -29.18
C LEU A 149 17.59 -6.64 -28.20
N ASP A 150 16.61 -7.53 -27.95
CA ASP A 150 16.70 -8.63 -26.98
C ASP A 150 17.93 -9.54 -27.20
N LYS A 151 18.29 -9.78 -28.47
CA LYS A 151 19.45 -10.62 -28.85
C LYS A 151 20.82 -10.03 -28.44
N TYR A 152 20.86 -8.81 -27.93
CA TYR A 152 22.09 -8.14 -27.46
C TYR A 152 22.21 -8.10 -25.94
N PHE A 153 21.24 -8.63 -25.22
CA PHE A 153 21.31 -8.69 -23.78
C PHE A 153 21.99 -9.99 -23.36
N ASP A 154 23.21 -9.89 -22.84
CA ASP A 154 24.00 -11.03 -22.37
C ASP A 154 23.39 -11.76 -21.15
N ASP A 155 22.37 -11.17 -20.53
CA ASP A 155 21.71 -11.70 -19.33
C ASP A 155 20.22 -11.94 -19.61
N GLU A 156 19.87 -13.21 -19.78
CA GLU A 156 18.50 -13.67 -20.01
C GLU A 156 17.58 -13.43 -18.80
N ASN A 157 18.12 -13.21 -17.59
CA ASN A 157 17.32 -12.95 -16.40
C ASN A 157 16.92 -11.48 -16.26
N LYS A 158 17.49 -10.55 -17.04
CA LYS A 158 17.16 -9.12 -16.94
C LYS A 158 15.84 -8.79 -17.64
N CYS A 159 14.97 -8.02 -16.99
CA CYS A 159 13.76 -7.52 -17.63
C CYS A 159 14.09 -6.51 -18.74
N ILE A 160 13.31 -6.52 -19.83
CA ILE A 160 13.21 -5.39 -20.78
C ILE A 160 11.99 -4.60 -20.36
N GLU A 161 12.20 -3.49 -19.65
CA GLU A 161 11.11 -2.68 -19.09
C GLU A 161 10.71 -1.58 -20.06
N VAL A 162 9.42 -1.36 -20.21
CA VAL A 162 8.88 -0.16 -20.86
C VAL A 162 8.24 0.76 -19.82
N ASP A 163 8.64 2.02 -19.84
CA ASP A 163 8.02 3.09 -19.06
C ASP A 163 7.63 4.24 -20.00
N PHE A 164 6.34 4.35 -20.30
CA PHE A 164 5.81 5.44 -21.12
C PHE A 164 5.47 6.69 -20.30
N GLN A 165 5.84 6.72 -19.01
CA GLN A 165 5.54 7.81 -18.07
C GLN A 165 4.04 8.13 -17.94
N ASP A 166 3.17 7.22 -18.38
CA ASP A 166 1.72 7.32 -18.32
C ASP A 166 1.15 7.00 -16.92
N GLY A 167 2.02 6.68 -15.96
CA GLY A 167 1.68 6.37 -14.58
C GLY A 167 1.01 5.00 -14.39
N TYR A 168 0.88 4.19 -15.45
CA TYR A 168 0.27 2.87 -15.37
C TYR A 168 1.29 1.79 -14.98
N ALA A 169 0.86 0.87 -14.11
CA ALA A 169 1.65 -0.30 -13.79
C ALA A 169 1.78 -1.25 -15.00
N TYR A 170 0.79 -1.26 -15.90
CA TYR A 170 0.77 -2.07 -17.11
C TYR A 170 0.78 -1.17 -18.36
N PRO A 171 1.94 -1.04 -19.03
CA PRO A 171 2.08 -0.26 -20.25
C PRO A 171 1.22 -0.82 -21.40
N TYR A 172 0.75 0.06 -22.27
CA TYR A 172 -0.08 -0.30 -23.43
C TYR A 172 0.39 0.38 -24.71
N VAL A 173 0.06 -0.24 -25.84
CA VAL A 173 0.29 0.26 -27.19
C VAL A 173 -1.02 0.35 -27.95
N TYR A 174 -1.05 1.09 -29.05
CA TYR A 174 -2.15 1.06 -30.00
C TYR A 174 -1.72 0.22 -31.21
N ASP A 175 -2.42 -0.88 -31.48
CA ASP A 175 -2.25 -1.66 -32.70
C ASP A 175 -3.56 -1.63 -33.50
N LYS A 176 -3.51 -1.21 -34.77
CA LYS A 176 -4.68 -1.03 -35.65
C LYS A 176 -5.81 -0.26 -34.95
N ASN A 177 -5.46 0.84 -34.28
CA ASN A 177 -6.35 1.70 -33.47
C ASN A 177 -6.99 1.04 -32.24
N LYS A 178 -6.53 -0.14 -31.82
CA LYS A 178 -6.99 -0.83 -30.60
C LYS A 178 -5.94 -0.72 -29.51
N LYS A 179 -6.40 -0.41 -28.30
CA LYS A 179 -5.56 -0.40 -27.09
C LYS A 179 -5.26 -1.83 -26.66
N VAL A 180 -3.98 -2.22 -26.66
CA VAL A 180 -3.50 -3.56 -26.28
C VAL A 180 -2.37 -3.41 -25.25
N PHE A 181 -2.33 -4.26 -24.23
CA PHE A 181 -1.20 -4.27 -23.28
C PHE A 181 0.11 -4.62 -23.99
N ALA A 182 1.20 -3.93 -23.64
CA ALA A 182 2.48 -4.06 -24.34
C ALA A 182 3.02 -5.50 -24.33
N HIS A 183 2.99 -6.18 -23.18
CA HIS A 183 3.38 -7.60 -23.08
C HIS A 183 2.49 -8.52 -23.91
N ARG A 184 1.20 -8.18 -24.06
CA ARG A 184 0.27 -8.95 -24.89
C ARG A 184 0.58 -8.77 -26.37
N TYR A 185 0.84 -7.54 -26.78
CA TYR A 185 1.27 -7.22 -28.12
C TYR A 185 2.52 -8.01 -28.52
N VAL A 186 3.56 -7.99 -27.67
CA VAL A 186 4.79 -8.78 -27.89
C VAL A 186 4.48 -10.25 -28.11
N PHE A 187 3.74 -10.87 -27.19
CA PHE A 187 3.44 -12.30 -27.28
C PHE A 187 2.68 -12.66 -28.57
N THR A 188 1.73 -11.83 -29.00
CA THR A 188 0.94 -12.06 -30.23
C THR A 188 1.66 -11.68 -31.51
N THR A 189 2.81 -11.02 -31.44
CA THR A 189 3.57 -10.69 -32.65
C THR A 189 4.29 -11.93 -33.18
N ASP A 190 4.76 -12.78 -32.26
CA ASP A 190 5.45 -14.04 -32.57
C ASP A 190 4.49 -15.26 -32.56
N ASN A 191 3.22 -15.09 -32.18
CA ASN A 191 2.24 -16.18 -32.02
C ASN A 191 0.85 -15.80 -32.55
N ASP A 192 0.03 -16.80 -32.93
CA ASP A 192 -1.34 -16.55 -33.40
C ASP A 192 -2.24 -15.96 -32.28
N GLU A 193 -2.89 -14.83 -32.56
CA GLU A 193 -3.80 -14.14 -31.63
C GLU A 193 -4.93 -15.04 -31.12
N LYS A 194 -5.36 -16.04 -31.93
CA LYS A 194 -6.36 -17.04 -31.53
C LYS A 194 -5.93 -17.88 -30.33
N MET A 195 -4.61 -18.00 -30.08
CA MET A 195 -4.08 -18.74 -28.93
C MET A 195 -4.42 -18.08 -27.59
N LEU A 196 -4.87 -16.82 -27.59
CA LEU A 196 -5.25 -16.10 -26.38
C LEU A 196 -6.72 -16.31 -25.97
N GLU A 197 -7.53 -17.01 -26.75
CA GLU A 197 -8.93 -17.26 -26.40
C GLU A 197 -9.02 -18.09 -25.11
N GLY A 198 -9.60 -17.50 -24.05
CA GLY A 198 -9.70 -18.12 -22.73
C GLY A 198 -8.38 -18.24 -21.95
N LYS A 199 -7.27 -17.69 -22.47
CA LYS A 199 -5.93 -17.75 -21.86
C LYS A 199 -5.44 -16.38 -21.40
N VAL A 200 -4.39 -16.38 -20.59
CA VAL A 200 -3.74 -15.18 -20.07
C VAL A 200 -2.23 -15.26 -20.29
N ILE A 201 -1.61 -14.11 -20.50
CA ILE A 201 -0.15 -14.00 -20.55
C ILE A 201 0.33 -13.69 -19.14
N MET A 202 1.28 -14.48 -18.66
CA MET A 202 1.87 -14.38 -17.34
C MET A 202 3.33 -13.97 -17.44
N HIS A 203 3.80 -13.20 -16.45
CA HIS A 203 5.22 -12.87 -16.31
C HIS A 203 5.92 -13.88 -15.40
N LYS A 204 7.00 -14.49 -15.89
CA LYS A 204 7.90 -15.31 -15.05
C LYS A 204 8.66 -14.45 -14.04
N CYS A 205 9.01 -13.22 -14.41
CA CYS A 205 9.81 -12.28 -13.63
C CYS A 205 9.01 -11.39 -12.66
N ASP A 206 7.67 -11.49 -12.67
CA ASP A 206 6.77 -10.69 -11.81
C ASP A 206 6.87 -9.17 -11.97
N ASN A 207 7.36 -8.72 -13.13
CA ASN A 207 7.48 -7.31 -13.48
C ASN A 207 6.45 -6.92 -14.57
N PRO A 208 5.36 -6.22 -14.21
CA PRO A 208 4.31 -5.80 -15.14
C PRO A 208 4.77 -4.97 -16.34
N ARG A 209 5.91 -4.28 -16.21
CA ARG A 209 6.51 -3.44 -17.26
C ARG A 209 7.42 -4.24 -18.20
N CYS A 210 7.71 -5.51 -17.88
CA CYS A 210 8.56 -6.35 -18.71
C CYS A 210 7.85 -6.75 -20.01
N VAL A 211 8.54 -6.56 -21.12
CA VAL A 211 8.13 -6.98 -22.47
C VAL A 211 9.10 -7.97 -23.11
N ARG A 212 10.06 -8.52 -22.35
CA ARG A 212 10.99 -9.53 -22.87
C ARG A 212 10.21 -10.82 -23.22
N PRO A 213 10.25 -11.32 -24.48
CA PRO A 213 9.50 -12.51 -24.88
C PRO A 213 9.76 -13.75 -24.00
N SER A 214 11.02 -14.02 -23.64
CA SER A 214 11.40 -15.18 -22.81
C SER A 214 10.85 -15.12 -21.38
N HIS A 215 10.44 -13.93 -20.91
CA HIS A 215 9.82 -13.73 -19.59
C HIS A 215 8.29 -13.85 -19.63
N LEU A 216 7.70 -14.00 -20.81
CA LEU A 216 6.26 -14.15 -21.00
C LEU A 216 5.90 -15.63 -21.19
N GLU A 217 4.78 -16.03 -20.61
CA GLU A 217 4.28 -17.40 -20.71
C GLU A 217 2.77 -17.41 -20.89
N LEU A 218 2.28 -18.34 -21.70
CA LEU A 218 0.85 -18.55 -21.90
C LEU A 218 0.32 -19.49 -20.82
N GLY A 219 -0.63 -19.00 -20.02
CA GLY A 219 -1.30 -19.77 -18.99
C GLY A 219 -2.81 -19.73 -19.14
N THR A 220 -3.49 -20.59 -18.40
CA THR A 220 -4.92 -20.46 -18.14
C THR A 220 -5.16 -19.49 -16.97
N GLN A 221 -6.40 -19.04 -16.82
CA GLN A 221 -6.80 -18.30 -15.60
C GLN A 221 -6.49 -19.08 -14.32
N LYS A 222 -6.61 -20.41 -14.36
CA LYS A 222 -6.27 -21.29 -13.24
C LYS A 222 -4.77 -21.22 -12.93
N ASP A 223 -3.92 -21.31 -13.95
CA ASP A 223 -2.45 -21.25 -13.78
C ASP A 223 -2.01 -19.89 -13.20
N ASN A 224 -2.62 -18.79 -13.65
CA ASN A 224 -2.36 -17.46 -13.12
C ASN A 224 -2.79 -17.31 -11.64
N ILE A 225 -3.90 -17.94 -11.26
CA ILE A 225 -4.34 -17.99 -9.86
C ILE A 225 -3.38 -18.84 -9.02
N GLU A 226 -2.96 -20.00 -9.53
CA GLU A 226 -2.00 -20.88 -8.83
C GLU A 226 -0.62 -20.23 -8.68
N ASP A 227 -0.09 -19.58 -9.72
CA ASP A 227 1.18 -18.83 -9.68
C ASP A 227 1.11 -17.68 -8.68
N LYS A 228 0.01 -16.92 -8.68
CA LYS A 228 -0.25 -15.88 -7.68
C LYS A 228 -0.25 -16.43 -6.26
N VAL A 229 -0.82 -17.62 -6.03
CA VAL A 229 -0.86 -18.29 -4.72
C VAL A 229 0.52 -18.80 -4.30
N LYS A 230 1.24 -19.48 -5.22
CA LYS A 230 2.61 -19.99 -5.00
C LYS A 230 3.56 -18.87 -4.62
N LYS A 231 3.49 -17.74 -5.35
CA LYS A 231 4.34 -16.55 -5.13
C LYS A 231 3.87 -15.66 -3.99
N ASN A 232 2.87 -16.09 -3.23
CA ASN A 232 2.35 -15.36 -2.09
C ASN A 232 1.81 -13.95 -2.42
N ARG A 233 1.39 -13.72 -3.67
CA ARG A 233 0.83 -12.46 -4.18
C ARG A 233 -0.70 -12.43 -4.10
N GLN A 234 -1.30 -13.49 -3.58
CA GLN A 234 -2.65 -13.43 -3.06
C GLN A 234 -2.67 -12.42 -1.91
N TYR A 235 -3.50 -11.40 -2.07
CA TYR A 235 -3.82 -10.49 -1.01
C TYR A 235 -4.37 -11.34 0.15
N ARG A 236 -3.56 -11.55 1.20
CA ARG A 236 -3.93 -12.38 2.36
C ARG A 236 -4.90 -11.60 3.25
N TYR A 237 -6.08 -11.32 2.72
CA TYR A 237 -7.19 -10.73 3.45
C TYR A 237 -7.79 -11.68 4.50
N TRP A 238 -7.49 -12.98 4.43
CA TRP A 238 -8.02 -14.01 5.32
C TRP A 238 -7.55 -13.89 6.76
N ASP A 239 -6.39 -13.25 6.99
CA ASP A 239 -5.83 -13.11 8.34
C ASP A 239 -6.40 -11.89 9.09
N LEU A 240 -7.21 -11.06 8.43
CA LEU A 240 -7.91 -9.94 9.07
C LEU A 240 -9.25 -10.35 9.66
N ASP A 241 -9.83 -11.47 9.19
CA ASP A 241 -11.14 -11.92 9.66
C ASP A 241 -11.08 -12.29 11.17
N LYS A 242 -9.91 -12.73 11.67
CA LYS A 242 -9.67 -12.94 13.12
C LYS A 242 -9.68 -11.65 13.96
N TYR A 243 -9.56 -10.49 13.33
CA TYR A 243 -9.61 -9.18 13.99
C TYR A 243 -10.89 -8.42 13.71
N ILE A 244 -11.91 -9.07 13.12
CA ILE A 244 -13.11 -8.37 12.67
C ILE A 244 -13.87 -7.72 13.82
N ASP A 245 -13.97 -8.41 14.97
CA ASP A 245 -14.60 -7.87 16.17
C ASP A 245 -13.89 -6.60 16.67
N LYS A 246 -12.55 -6.62 16.64
CA LYS A 246 -11.74 -5.46 17.00
C LYS A 246 -11.96 -4.31 16.01
N ILE A 247 -11.97 -4.58 14.71
CA ILE A 247 -12.21 -3.55 13.67
C ILE A 247 -13.58 -2.89 13.88
N ILE A 248 -14.62 -3.68 14.16
CA ILE A 248 -15.98 -3.17 14.41
C ILE A 248 -16.00 -2.35 15.70
N TYR A 249 -15.41 -2.85 16.79
CA TYR A 249 -15.33 -2.13 18.06
C TYR A 249 -14.67 -0.75 17.90
N LEU A 250 -13.49 -0.71 17.27
CA LEU A 250 -12.77 0.55 17.06
C LEU A 250 -13.58 1.53 16.19
N LYS A 251 -14.35 1.04 15.21
CA LYS A 251 -15.14 1.89 14.31
C LYS A 251 -16.44 2.39 14.91
N ASP A 252 -17.20 1.50 15.55
CA ASP A 252 -18.60 1.72 15.95
C ASP A 252 -18.71 2.14 17.43
N ILE A 253 -17.78 1.71 18.28
CA ILE A 253 -17.77 2.03 19.71
C ILE A 253 -16.79 3.18 19.99
N GLU A 254 -15.53 3.05 19.59
CA GLU A 254 -14.54 4.12 19.81
C GLU A 254 -14.62 5.27 18.81
N GLY A 255 -15.40 5.10 17.73
CA GLY A 255 -15.59 6.15 16.72
C GLY A 255 -14.34 6.48 15.89
N LYS A 256 -13.31 5.62 15.89
CA LYS A 256 -12.06 5.87 15.17
C LYS A 256 -12.29 5.95 13.65
N SER A 257 -11.43 6.72 12.98
CA SER A 257 -11.35 6.75 11.52
C SER A 257 -10.72 5.48 10.98
N PHE A 258 -11.06 5.08 9.74
CA PHE A 258 -10.44 3.92 9.11
C PHE A 258 -8.91 4.04 9.00
N GLU A 259 -8.38 5.26 8.88
CA GLU A 259 -6.94 5.53 8.88
C GLU A 259 -6.29 5.11 10.22
N ASN A 260 -6.90 5.47 11.34
CA ASN A 260 -6.39 5.13 12.68
C ASN A 260 -6.55 3.65 12.98
N ILE A 261 -7.67 3.04 12.57
CA ILE A 261 -7.88 1.59 12.68
C ILE A 261 -6.80 0.84 11.88
N SER A 262 -6.50 1.31 10.68
CA SER A 262 -5.44 0.74 9.82
C SER A 262 -4.08 0.72 10.52
N LYS A 263 -3.70 1.82 11.17
CA LYS A 263 -2.44 1.91 11.92
C LYS A 263 -2.40 0.93 13.09
N GLU A 264 -3.48 0.88 13.87
CA GLU A 264 -3.56 0.01 15.04
C GLU A 264 -3.52 -1.48 14.66
N ILE A 265 -4.31 -1.88 13.66
CA ILE A 265 -4.31 -3.25 13.15
C ILE A 265 -2.95 -3.61 12.53
N SER A 266 -2.31 -2.65 11.84
CA SER A 266 -0.96 -2.86 11.29
C SER A 266 0.07 -3.14 12.39
N SER A 267 -0.02 -2.41 13.51
CA SER A 267 0.86 -2.61 14.67
C SER A 267 0.68 -3.99 15.31
N ILE A 268 -0.54 -4.49 15.38
CA ILE A 268 -0.85 -5.82 15.96
C ILE A 268 -0.33 -6.94 15.07
N ILE A 269 -0.48 -6.80 13.76
CA ILE A 269 -0.08 -7.81 12.78
C ILE A 269 1.43 -7.76 12.49
N GLY A 270 2.11 -6.65 12.83
CA GLY A 270 3.49 -6.41 12.45
C GLY A 270 3.67 -6.21 10.94
N LYS A 271 2.59 -5.89 10.22
CA LYS A 271 2.60 -5.64 8.77
C LYS A 271 1.66 -4.51 8.42
N LYS A 272 2.04 -3.70 7.42
CA LYS A 272 1.20 -2.60 6.94
C LYS A 272 -0.07 -3.15 6.29
N VAL A 273 -1.22 -2.73 6.83
CA VAL A 273 -2.55 -2.92 6.27
C VAL A 273 -3.07 -1.55 5.83
N ASP A 274 -3.67 -1.45 4.66
CA ASP A 274 -4.24 -0.21 4.15
C ASP A 274 -5.68 0.03 4.63
N LYS A 275 -6.09 1.30 4.67
CA LYS A 275 -7.42 1.69 5.15
C LYS A 275 -8.56 1.14 4.30
N LYS A 276 -8.35 0.96 2.99
CA LYS A 276 -9.39 0.50 2.06
C LYS A 276 -9.69 -0.97 2.32
N THR A 277 -8.67 -1.75 2.65
CA THR A 277 -8.78 -3.12 3.15
C THR A 277 -9.60 -3.21 4.44
N ILE A 278 -9.27 -2.39 5.45
CA ILE A 278 -10.05 -2.34 6.70
C ILE A 278 -11.50 -1.98 6.43
N MET A 279 -11.73 -0.96 5.61
CA MET A 279 -13.06 -0.47 5.24
C MET A 279 -13.89 -1.56 4.55
N ASN A 280 -13.30 -2.24 3.56
CA ASN A 280 -13.95 -3.35 2.85
C ASN A 280 -14.33 -4.49 3.80
N ARG A 281 -13.44 -4.85 4.73
CA ARG A 281 -13.70 -5.90 5.72
C ARG A 281 -14.78 -5.52 6.72
N TYR A 282 -14.76 -4.27 7.19
CA TYR A 282 -15.82 -3.71 8.03
C TYR A 282 -17.17 -3.80 7.32
N TYR A 283 -17.32 -3.24 6.11
CA TYR A 283 -18.62 -3.23 5.42
C TYR A 283 -19.10 -4.63 5.01
N LYS A 284 -18.20 -5.54 4.63
CA LYS A 284 -18.53 -6.93 4.29
C LYS A 284 -19.13 -7.66 5.50
N ASN A 285 -18.55 -7.48 6.68
CA ASN A 285 -18.97 -8.19 7.90
C ASN A 285 -19.97 -7.41 8.77
N LYS A 286 -20.18 -6.12 8.49
CA LYS A 286 -21.18 -5.28 9.19
C LYS A 286 -22.58 -5.87 9.12
N LYS A 287 -22.94 -6.56 8.02
CA LYS A 287 -24.24 -7.25 7.91
C LYS A 287 -24.34 -8.52 8.76
N PHE A 288 -23.21 -9.18 9.07
CA PHE A 288 -23.16 -10.44 9.81
C PHE A 288 -22.95 -10.25 11.32
N HIS A 289 -22.26 -9.19 11.74
CA HIS A 289 -21.95 -8.90 13.15
C HIS A 289 -22.99 -8.03 13.87
N PHE A 290 -24.10 -7.68 13.23
CA PHE A 290 -25.23 -7.04 13.91
C PHE A 290 -26.40 -8.01 14.10
N LYS A 291 -26.28 -8.92 15.06
CA LYS A 291 -27.39 -9.05 16.00
C LYS A 291 -27.20 -7.88 16.96
N LYS A 292 -27.86 -6.74 16.68
CA LYS A 292 -27.89 -5.61 17.63
C LYS A 292 -28.28 -6.24 18.96
N ILE A 293 -27.38 -6.27 19.95
CA ILE A 293 -27.79 -6.60 21.32
C ILE A 293 -28.79 -5.52 21.69
N THR A 294 -30.05 -5.89 21.64
CA THR A 294 -31.16 -4.98 21.88
C THR A 294 -31.07 -4.52 23.33
N GLN A 295 -31.59 -3.34 23.65
CA GLN A 295 -31.70 -2.93 25.06
C GLN A 295 -32.43 -4.00 25.89
N LYS A 296 -33.31 -4.79 25.27
CA LYS A 296 -33.99 -5.94 25.88
C LYS A 296 -33.04 -7.09 26.22
N GLU A 297 -32.13 -7.47 25.30
CA GLU A 297 -31.11 -8.49 25.56
C GLU A 297 -30.14 -8.03 26.66
N ILE A 298 -29.73 -6.75 26.66
CA ILE A 298 -28.91 -6.20 27.76
C ILE A 298 -29.62 -6.32 29.12
N VAL A 299 -30.92 -6.04 29.15
CA VAL A 299 -31.73 -6.16 30.38
C VAL A 299 -31.85 -7.62 30.82
N LEU A 300 -32.05 -8.56 29.89
CA LEU A 300 -32.11 -9.99 30.17
C LEU A 300 -30.78 -10.52 30.72
N ASP A 301 -29.66 -10.14 30.10
CA ASP A 301 -28.31 -10.56 30.51
C ASP A 301 -27.93 -10.04 31.91
N ASN A 302 -28.66 -9.05 32.43
CA ASN A 302 -28.42 -8.45 33.74
C ASN A 302 -29.63 -8.64 34.69
N ILE A 303 -30.50 -9.62 34.41
CA ILE A 303 -31.74 -9.81 35.16
C ILE A 303 -31.52 -10.05 36.65
N ASP A 304 -30.52 -10.83 37.04
CA ASP A 304 -30.23 -11.14 38.45
C ASP A 304 -29.79 -9.90 39.23
N LYS A 305 -29.01 -9.03 38.58
CA LYS A 305 -28.61 -7.74 39.14
C LYS A 305 -29.79 -6.79 39.28
N ILE A 306 -30.71 -6.79 38.30
CA ILE A 306 -31.95 -6.02 38.37
C ILE A 306 -32.82 -6.52 39.52
N LEU A 307 -32.91 -7.83 39.73
CA LEU A 307 -33.64 -8.44 40.85
C LEU A 307 -33.09 -7.94 42.18
N ILE A 308 -31.78 -7.97 42.38
CA ILE A 308 -31.13 -7.44 43.59
C ILE A 308 -31.45 -5.95 43.76
N TYR A 309 -31.21 -5.13 42.74
CA TYR A 309 -31.47 -3.69 42.82
C TYR A 309 -32.94 -3.37 43.10
N ARG A 310 -33.85 -4.20 42.61
CA ARG A 310 -35.28 -3.98 42.77
C ARG A 310 -35.78 -4.47 44.12
N ASN A 311 -35.37 -5.66 44.54
CA ASN A 311 -35.93 -6.38 45.70
C ASN A 311 -35.21 -5.98 46.98
N ASP A 312 -33.88 -5.91 46.95
CA ASP A 312 -33.07 -5.71 48.14
C ASP A 312 -32.82 -4.21 48.38
N TYR A 313 -32.66 -3.44 47.30
CA TYR A 313 -32.32 -2.01 47.38
C TYR A 313 -33.48 -1.07 47.03
N GLY A 314 -34.62 -1.59 46.58
CA GLY A 314 -35.82 -0.79 46.29
C GLY A 314 -35.67 0.26 45.17
N TYR A 315 -34.70 0.10 44.26
CA TYR A 315 -34.46 1.09 43.21
C TYR A 315 -35.62 1.16 42.21
N SER A 316 -35.88 2.36 41.68
CA SER A 316 -36.84 2.55 40.60
C SER A 316 -36.28 2.03 39.28
N TYR A 317 -37.13 1.55 38.38
CA TYR A 317 -36.70 1.07 37.06
C TYR A 317 -35.96 2.14 36.26
N ARG A 318 -36.31 3.43 36.44
CA ARG A 318 -35.57 4.56 35.85
C ARG A 318 -34.15 4.65 36.39
N LYS A 319 -33.96 4.52 37.71
CA LYS A 319 -32.62 4.53 38.33
C LYS A 319 -31.79 3.34 37.87
N ILE A 320 -32.40 2.15 37.81
CA ILE A 320 -31.76 0.94 37.32
C ILE A 320 -31.32 1.12 35.85
N GLY A 321 -32.16 1.70 35.00
CA GLY A 321 -31.82 1.96 33.59
C GLY A 321 -30.67 2.94 33.40
N ILE A 322 -30.54 3.95 34.26
CA ILE A 322 -29.39 4.87 34.25
C ILE A 322 -28.11 4.14 34.66
N LEU A 323 -28.15 3.33 35.74
CA LEU A 323 -26.99 2.60 36.24
C LEU A 323 -26.48 1.57 35.22
N LEU A 324 -27.39 0.76 34.67
CA LEU A 324 -27.06 -0.22 33.63
C LEU A 324 -26.50 0.44 32.37
N SER A 325 -27.09 1.55 31.91
CA SER A 325 -26.57 2.29 30.77
C SER A 325 -25.16 2.82 31.01
N LYS A 326 -24.89 3.40 32.19
CA LYS A 326 -23.58 3.94 32.53
C LYS A 326 -22.51 2.84 32.55
N GLU A 327 -22.82 1.70 33.16
CA GLU A 327 -21.92 0.56 33.24
C GLU A 327 -21.60 -0.06 31.88
N LYS A 328 -22.57 -0.08 30.96
CA LYS A 328 -22.40 -0.61 29.60
C LYS A 328 -21.95 0.44 28.58
N GLY A 329 -21.63 1.66 29.02
CA GLY A 329 -21.18 2.74 28.13
C GLY A 329 -22.25 3.26 27.16
N ILE A 330 -23.54 3.08 27.47
CA ILE A 330 -24.66 3.52 26.62
C ILE A 330 -24.96 5.00 26.90
N SER A 331 -24.87 5.83 25.86
CA SER A 331 -25.09 7.29 25.97
C SER A 331 -26.50 7.69 26.39
N LYS A 332 -27.52 6.91 26.02
CA LYS A 332 -28.92 7.08 26.45
C LYS A 332 -29.30 6.05 27.50
N ALA A 333 -29.95 6.50 28.56
CA ALA A 333 -30.48 5.61 29.60
C ALA A 333 -31.46 4.58 29.02
N ILE A 334 -31.33 3.31 29.42
CA ILE A 334 -32.30 2.27 29.07
C ILE A 334 -33.66 2.69 29.66
N PRO A 335 -34.75 2.68 28.87
CA PRO A 335 -36.06 3.06 29.36
C PRO A 335 -36.49 2.21 30.54
N GLY A 336 -36.88 2.85 31.65
CA GLY A 336 -37.35 2.13 32.84
C GLY A 336 -38.60 1.26 32.56
N GLN A 337 -39.42 1.64 31.58
CA GLN A 337 -40.58 0.87 31.16
C GLN A 337 -40.19 -0.49 30.56
N LEU A 338 -39.16 -0.52 29.72
CA LEU A 338 -38.62 -1.76 29.15
C LEU A 338 -38.09 -2.68 30.25
N ILE A 339 -37.38 -2.12 31.24
CA ILE A 339 -36.86 -2.88 32.38
C ILE A 339 -38.01 -3.47 33.19
N LYS A 340 -39.06 -2.69 33.45
CA LYS A 340 -40.25 -3.15 34.17
C LYS A 340 -40.91 -4.34 33.47
N GLU A 341 -41.10 -4.27 32.16
CA GLU A 341 -41.73 -5.33 31.36
C GLU A 341 -40.93 -6.63 31.40
N VAL A 342 -39.61 -6.54 31.20
CA VAL A 342 -38.72 -7.72 31.25
C VAL A 342 -38.69 -8.30 32.66
N TYR A 343 -38.56 -7.44 33.67
CA TYR A 343 -38.55 -7.84 35.09
C TYR A 343 -39.82 -8.61 35.48
N ILE A 344 -41.01 -8.07 35.19
CA ILE A 344 -42.29 -8.71 35.53
C ILE A 344 -42.40 -10.08 34.85
N LYS A 345 -42.01 -10.17 33.57
CA LYS A 345 -42.06 -11.42 32.80
C LYS A 345 -41.14 -12.49 33.39
N GLU A 346 -39.92 -12.13 33.78
CA GLU A 346 -38.95 -13.08 34.33
C GLU A 346 -39.30 -13.51 35.77
N MET A 347 -39.87 -12.61 36.58
CA MET A 347 -40.42 -12.96 37.90
C MET A 347 -41.52 -14.03 37.78
N GLY A 348 -42.45 -13.84 36.84
CA GLY A 348 -43.52 -14.81 36.58
C GLY A 348 -43.00 -16.18 36.14
N LYS A 349 -42.00 -16.22 35.25
CA LYS A 349 -41.36 -17.48 34.83
C LYS A 349 -40.65 -18.21 35.98
N ARG A 350 -40.04 -17.45 36.90
CA ARG A 350 -39.29 -18.00 38.04
C ARG A 350 -40.18 -18.31 39.25
N GLY A 351 -41.50 -18.11 39.16
CA GLY A 351 -42.43 -18.31 40.27
C GLY A 351 -42.20 -17.36 41.45
N LEU A 352 -41.47 -16.26 41.24
CA LEU A 352 -41.13 -15.29 42.29
C LEU A 352 -42.25 -14.27 42.42
N LYS A 353 -42.68 -13.98 43.66
CA LYS A 353 -43.63 -12.90 43.93
C LYS A 353 -43.00 -11.55 43.60
N ILE A 354 -43.68 -10.76 42.77
CA ILE A 354 -43.29 -9.36 42.53
C ILE A 354 -43.47 -8.60 43.84
N PRO A 355 -42.41 -7.99 44.41
CA PRO A 355 -42.58 -7.17 45.60
C PRO A 355 -43.55 -6.04 45.27
N GLU A 356 -44.63 -5.95 46.04
CA GLU A 356 -45.50 -4.78 45.97
C GLU A 356 -44.61 -3.56 46.15
N THR A 357 -44.65 -2.66 45.18
CA THR A 357 -43.84 -1.46 45.24
C THR A 357 -44.46 -0.60 46.32
N GLN A 358 -43.97 -0.71 47.55
CA GLN A 358 -44.52 0.10 48.62
C GLN A 358 -44.16 1.55 48.31
N THR A 359 -45.11 2.29 47.77
CA THR A 359 -44.92 3.69 47.44
C THR A 359 -44.77 4.45 48.74
N LYS A 360 -44.18 5.66 48.67
CA LYS A 360 -44.19 6.57 49.81
C LYS A 360 -45.61 6.79 50.35
N MET A 361 -46.62 6.74 49.48
CA MET A 361 -48.03 6.84 49.89
C MET A 361 -48.51 5.58 50.62
N ASP A 362 -48.16 4.37 50.16
CA ASP A 362 -48.52 3.11 50.84
C ASP A 362 -47.89 3.02 52.23
N LEU A 363 -46.66 3.55 52.39
CA LEU A 363 -46.00 3.66 53.69
C LEU A 363 -46.72 4.64 54.63
N ILE A 364 -47.25 5.75 54.09
CA ILE A 364 -48.06 6.70 54.88
C ILE A 364 -49.42 6.08 55.23
N ILE A 365 -50.07 5.36 54.29
CA ILE A 365 -51.34 4.66 54.50
C ILE A 365 -51.21 3.60 55.61
N LYS A 366 -50.10 2.85 55.66
CA LYS A 366 -49.86 1.89 56.76
C LYS A 366 -49.75 2.52 58.14
N ASN A 367 -49.48 3.83 58.24
CA ASN A 367 -49.43 4.57 59.51
C ASN A 367 -50.72 5.40 59.73
N LYS A 368 -51.80 5.14 58.99
CA LYS A 368 -53.04 5.92 59.05
C LYS A 368 -53.69 5.94 60.45
N SER A 369 -53.74 4.80 61.14
CA SER A 369 -54.32 4.73 62.50
C SER A 369 -53.53 5.58 63.51
N GLU A 370 -52.20 5.56 63.43
CA GLU A 370 -51.34 6.41 64.24
C GLU A 370 -51.54 7.90 63.93
N VAL A 371 -51.69 8.25 62.65
CA VAL A 371 -52.03 9.62 62.23
C VAL A 371 -53.38 10.07 62.81
N GLN A 372 -54.41 9.20 62.77
CA GLN A 372 -55.73 9.50 63.31
C GLN A 372 -55.69 9.72 64.82
N ASN A 373 -54.96 8.89 65.57
CA ASN A 373 -54.78 9.05 67.01
C ASN A 373 -54.08 10.38 67.35
N LEU A 374 -53.00 10.71 66.64
CA LEU A 374 -52.28 11.98 66.86
C LEU A 374 -53.15 13.21 66.56
N ILE A 375 -54.10 13.11 65.63
CA ILE A 375 -55.08 14.18 65.36
C ILE A 375 -56.08 14.30 66.51
N GLN A 376 -56.56 13.18 67.06
CA GLN A 376 -57.44 13.18 68.24
C GLN A 376 -56.73 13.78 69.46
N ASP A 377 -55.43 13.57 69.60
CA ASP A 377 -54.58 14.18 70.62
C ASP A 377 -54.28 15.69 70.37
N GLY A 378 -54.86 16.30 69.34
CA GLY A 378 -54.72 17.73 69.03
C GLY A 378 -53.41 18.12 68.34
N ILE A 379 -52.63 17.16 67.83
CA ILE A 379 -51.35 17.45 67.16
C ILE A 379 -51.57 17.98 65.74
N SER A 380 -50.88 19.06 65.39
CA SER A 380 -51.00 19.68 64.06
C SER A 380 -50.50 18.77 62.92
N LEU A 381 -51.13 18.84 61.75
CA LEU A 381 -50.73 18.06 60.57
C LEU A 381 -49.26 18.29 60.12
N ARG A 382 -48.69 19.47 60.40
CA ARG A 382 -47.28 19.76 60.10
C ARG A 382 -46.35 19.00 61.03
N GLU A 383 -46.70 18.92 62.31
CA GLU A 383 -45.93 18.17 63.31
C GLU A 383 -46.05 16.66 63.10
N ILE A 384 -47.24 16.17 62.73
CA ILE A 384 -47.43 14.77 62.31
C ILE A 384 -46.57 14.45 61.07
N ALA A 385 -46.51 15.36 60.09
CA ALA A 385 -45.65 15.21 58.91
C ALA A 385 -44.16 15.14 59.26
N ARG A 386 -43.70 15.93 60.24
CA ARG A 386 -42.33 15.89 60.74
C ARG A 386 -42.02 14.53 61.38
N ARG A 387 -42.87 14.07 62.30
CA ARG A 387 -42.72 12.78 63.01
C ARG A 387 -42.72 11.59 62.04
N LEU A 388 -43.64 11.59 61.06
CA LEU A 388 -43.66 10.56 60.01
C LEU A 388 -42.43 10.63 59.11
N SER A 389 -41.92 11.83 58.82
CA SER A 389 -40.70 11.97 58.01
C SER A 389 -39.49 11.36 58.69
N GLU A 390 -39.37 11.54 60.01
CA GLU A 390 -38.32 10.94 60.85
C GLU A 390 -38.47 9.42 60.92
N LYS A 391 -39.69 8.93 61.19
CA LYS A 391 -40.00 7.49 61.28
C LYS A 391 -39.75 6.75 59.97
N LEU A 392 -40.18 7.30 58.84
CA LEU A 392 -40.12 6.66 57.53
C LEU A 392 -38.83 6.96 56.75
N LYS A 393 -37.94 7.80 57.30
CA LYS A 393 -36.67 8.22 56.68
C LYS A 393 -36.83 8.83 55.28
N PHE A 394 -37.96 9.49 55.01
CA PHE A 394 -38.16 10.31 53.81
C PHE A 394 -39.11 11.47 54.11
N LYS A 395 -38.98 12.58 53.36
CA LYS A 395 -39.83 13.75 53.54
C LYS A 395 -41.32 13.44 53.25
N VAL A 396 -42.14 13.62 54.27
CA VAL A 396 -43.61 13.59 54.24
C VAL A 396 -44.13 15.02 54.40
N ASN A 397 -45.06 15.43 53.55
CA ASN A 397 -45.71 16.73 53.61
C ASN A 397 -47.13 16.60 54.18
N HIS A 398 -47.59 17.64 54.90
CA HIS A 398 -48.96 17.68 55.46
C HIS A 398 -50.06 17.47 54.40
N THR A 399 -49.82 17.86 53.15
CA THR A 399 -50.74 17.63 52.02
C THR A 399 -50.88 16.14 51.67
N GLN A 400 -49.82 15.34 51.85
CA GLN A 400 -49.87 13.89 51.64
C GLN A 400 -50.68 13.21 52.75
N ILE A 401 -50.55 13.69 53.98
CA ILE A 401 -51.38 13.23 55.12
C ILE A 401 -52.86 13.55 54.87
N LYS A 402 -53.18 14.78 54.44
CA LYS A 402 -54.56 15.16 54.06
C LYS A 402 -55.14 14.21 53.02
N ARG A 403 -54.40 13.84 51.98
CA ARG A 403 -54.85 12.88 50.96
C ARG A 403 -55.16 11.50 51.53
N VAL A 404 -54.34 11.00 52.47
CA VAL A 404 -54.55 9.70 53.12
C VAL A 404 -55.80 9.71 54.01
N LEU A 405 -56.11 10.84 54.64
CA LEU A 405 -57.32 11.01 55.45
C LEU A 405 -58.58 11.18 54.60
N MET A 406 -58.47 11.77 53.41
CA MET A 406 -59.60 11.98 52.50
C MET A 406 -60.04 10.73 51.71
N GLN A 407 -59.23 9.66 51.69
CA GLN A 407 -59.55 8.42 50.97
C GLN A 407 -60.72 7.61 51.57
N ASP A 408 -61.31 8.03 52.69
CA ASP A 408 -62.51 7.40 53.28
C ASP A 408 -63.84 8.06 52.83
N TYR A 409 -63.79 9.07 51.96
CA TYR A 409 -64.97 9.84 51.50
C TYR A 409 -65.35 9.60 50.04
N SER A 410 -64.84 8.54 49.41
CA SER A 410 -65.07 8.24 47.98
C SER A 410 -65.50 6.80 47.75
#